data_AF-S8ETT3-F1
#
_entry.id   AF-S8ETT3-F1
#
_cell.length_a   1.000
_cell.length_b   1.000
_cell.length_c   1.000
_cell.angle_alpha   90.00
_cell.angle_beta   90.00
_cell.angle_gamma   90.00
#
_symmetry.space_group_name_H-M   'P 1'
#
loop_
_entity.id
_entity.type
_entity.pdbx_description
1 polymer ?
#
loop_
_entity_poly.entity_id
_entity_poly.type
_entity_poly.pdbx_seq_one_letter_code
_entity_poly.pdbx_strand_id
1 'polypeptide(L)'
;MKYPLAIVHKLMEVYGSHVLVGYDIACAFSKTLARSSLGPHARQLCMAGVVPAFHGHGHNRGCQVNWHPLYMEGAGKEDFEGCERCFSQSNSLAAGTRLSSSFHREQAIEEFFRFGAEDKHLDSGTFIYHNYRQALSIISDDGHVLDALATELRVATTELDGYLQQEREYLRSRKAESPDVSRKLDYLTALRRLEDARCVFMQAS
;
A
#
# COMPACT_ATOMS: atom_id res chain seq x y z
N MET A 1 -3.61 -5.47 15.99
CA MET A 1 -4.44 -4.54 15.18
C MET A 1 -5.88 -5.00 15.21
N LYS A 2 -6.76 -4.35 16.00
CA LYS A 2 -8.18 -4.76 16.08
C LYS A 2 -9.04 -4.06 15.02
N TYR A 3 -8.90 -2.74 14.84
CA TYR A 3 -9.71 -1.98 13.90
C TYR A 3 -9.55 -2.39 12.42
N PRO A 4 -8.33 -2.58 11.87
CA PRO A 4 -8.19 -3.01 10.48
C PRO A 4 -8.80 -4.39 10.21
N LEU A 5 -8.75 -5.31 11.20
CA LEU A 5 -9.39 -6.62 11.09
C LEU A 5 -10.92 -6.50 11.08
N ALA A 6 -11.49 -5.65 11.93
CA ALA A 6 -12.93 -5.39 11.95
C ALA A 6 -13.41 -4.75 10.63
N ILE A 7 -12.63 -3.82 10.07
CA ILE A 7 -12.93 -3.21 8.77
C ILE A 7 -12.91 -4.27 7.67
N VAL A 8 -11.85 -5.08 7.59
CA VAL A 8 -11.78 -6.17 6.59
C VAL A 8 -12.92 -7.17 6.76
N HIS A 9 -13.29 -7.52 7.99
CA HIS A 9 -14.47 -8.35 8.24
C HIS A 9 -15.73 -7.72 7.64
N LYS A 10 -15.93 -6.42 7.85
CA LYS A 10 -17.08 -5.74 7.29
C LYS A 10 -17.06 -5.68 5.76
N LEU A 11 -15.90 -5.47 5.16
CA LEU A 11 -15.74 -5.48 3.71
C LEU A 11 -16.08 -6.85 3.12
N MET A 12 -15.66 -7.94 3.78
CA MET A 12 -16.03 -9.32 3.40
C MET A 12 -17.55 -9.53 3.42
N GLU A 13 -18.23 -9.08 4.48
CA GLU A 13 -19.68 -9.21 4.61
C GLU A 13 -20.45 -8.43 3.54
N VAL A 14 -19.96 -7.24 3.17
CA VAL A 14 -20.69 -6.32 2.29
C VAL A 14 -20.43 -6.60 0.82
N TYR A 15 -19.16 -6.82 0.45
CA TYR A 15 -18.74 -6.91 -0.95
C TYR A 15 -18.42 -8.35 -1.39
N GLY A 16 -18.20 -9.27 -0.45
CA GLY A 16 -17.93 -10.67 -0.75
C GLY A 16 -16.52 -10.90 -1.32
N SER A 17 -16.45 -11.55 -2.48
CA SER A 17 -15.19 -12.03 -3.06
C SER A 17 -14.48 -11.00 -3.92
N HIS A 18 -13.17 -11.19 -4.11
CA HIS A 18 -12.31 -10.40 -5.01
C HIS A 18 -12.20 -8.92 -4.66
N VAL A 19 -12.27 -8.60 -3.37
CA VAL A 19 -12.04 -7.24 -2.86
C VAL A 19 -10.55 -6.98 -2.73
N LEU A 20 -10.08 -5.91 -3.38
CA LEU A 20 -8.74 -5.39 -3.19
C LEU A 20 -8.74 -4.20 -2.23
N VAL A 21 -8.04 -4.32 -1.10
CA VAL A 21 -8.06 -3.32 -0.03
C VAL A 21 -6.80 -2.47 -0.02
N GLY A 22 -6.97 -1.16 -0.24
CA GLY A 22 -5.92 -0.18 -0.02
C GLY A 22 -5.59 -0.01 1.46
N TYR A 23 -4.32 -0.18 1.83
CA TYR A 23 -3.82 0.17 3.16
C TYR A 23 -2.31 0.43 3.11
N ASP A 24 -1.84 1.52 3.70
CA ASP A 24 -0.43 1.95 3.67
C ASP A 24 0.54 0.83 4.06
N ILE A 25 0.12 -0.01 5.01
CA ILE A 25 0.90 -1.14 5.50
C ILE A 25 0.33 -2.50 5.07
N ALA A 26 -0.40 -2.57 3.95
CA ALA A 26 -1.01 -3.81 3.43
C ALA A 26 0.01 -4.96 3.36
N CYS A 27 1.26 -4.67 3.01
CA CYS A 27 2.36 -5.63 2.94
C CYS A 27 2.70 -6.31 4.28
N ALA A 28 2.52 -5.61 5.40
CA ALA A 28 2.69 -6.14 6.75
C ALA A 28 1.37 -6.67 7.31
N PHE A 29 0.28 -5.95 7.05
CA PHE A 29 -1.05 -6.29 7.54
C PHE A 29 -1.58 -7.60 6.95
N SER A 30 -1.25 -7.94 5.71
CA SER A 30 -1.60 -9.23 5.10
C SER A 30 -1.15 -10.43 5.95
N LYS A 31 0.03 -10.36 6.59
CA LYS A 31 0.52 -11.38 7.53
C LYS A 31 -0.33 -11.44 8.80
N THR A 32 -0.79 -10.28 9.27
CA THR A 32 -1.68 -10.18 10.43
C THR A 32 -3.04 -10.78 10.13
N LEU A 33 -3.63 -10.43 8.98
CA LEU A 33 -4.90 -10.99 8.51
C LEU A 33 -4.82 -12.51 8.36
N ALA A 34 -3.78 -13.02 7.70
CA ALA A 34 -3.57 -14.45 7.48
C ALA A 34 -3.43 -15.26 8.78
N ARG A 35 -2.91 -14.64 9.85
CA ARG A 35 -2.74 -15.27 11.18
C ARG A 35 -3.94 -15.07 12.11
N SER A 36 -4.91 -14.25 11.72
CA SER A 36 -6.11 -14.00 12.51
C SER A 36 -7.16 -15.10 12.28
N SER A 37 -8.21 -15.11 13.10
CA SER A 37 -9.39 -15.96 12.89
C SER A 37 -10.09 -15.71 11.55
N LEU A 38 -9.87 -14.55 10.92
CA LEU A 38 -10.42 -14.19 9.62
C LEU A 38 -9.62 -14.75 8.44
N GLY A 39 -8.38 -15.23 8.67
CA GLY A 39 -7.47 -15.66 7.61
C GLY A 39 -8.06 -16.69 6.64
N PRO A 40 -8.70 -17.77 7.11
CA PRO A 40 -9.35 -18.76 6.23
C PRO A 40 -10.47 -18.14 5.37
N HIS A 41 -11.31 -17.29 5.96
CA HIS A 41 -12.42 -16.66 5.25
C HIS A 41 -11.94 -15.63 4.23
N ALA A 42 -10.97 -14.78 4.60
CA ALA A 42 -10.34 -13.84 3.69
C ALA A 42 -9.70 -14.54 2.47
N ARG A 43 -9.07 -15.71 2.69
CA ARG A 43 -8.53 -16.52 1.61
C ARG A 43 -9.64 -17.10 0.72
N GLN A 44 -10.71 -17.61 1.32
CA GLN A 44 -11.86 -18.16 0.58
C GLN A 44 -12.50 -17.11 -0.33
N LEU A 45 -12.58 -15.85 0.14
CA LEU A 45 -13.10 -14.72 -0.61
C LEU A 45 -12.07 -14.08 -1.55
N CYS A 46 -10.88 -14.66 -1.72
CA CYS A 46 -9.82 -14.10 -2.57
C CYS A 46 -9.50 -12.63 -2.23
N MET A 47 -9.53 -12.28 -0.95
CA MET A 47 -9.19 -10.93 -0.51
C MET A 47 -7.70 -10.66 -0.64
N ALA A 48 -7.38 -9.51 -1.21
CA ALA A 48 -6.02 -9.03 -1.37
C ALA A 48 -5.87 -7.63 -0.77
N GLY A 49 -4.62 -7.25 -0.46
CA GLY A 49 -4.28 -5.90 -0.02
C GLY A 49 -3.31 -5.26 -1.00
N VAL A 50 -3.40 -3.95 -1.15
CA VAL A 50 -2.50 -3.12 -1.96
C VAL A 50 -2.01 -1.95 -1.11
N VAL A 51 -0.76 -1.52 -1.31
CA VAL A 51 -0.25 -0.28 -0.72
C VAL A 51 -0.61 0.85 -1.68
N PRO A 52 -1.30 1.92 -1.25
CA PRO A 52 -1.68 3.02 -2.13
C PRO A 52 -0.50 3.64 -2.90
N ALA A 53 -0.75 4.18 -4.09
CA ALA A 53 0.30 4.54 -5.05
C ALA A 53 1.34 5.52 -4.49
N PHE A 54 0.89 6.55 -3.76
CA PHE A 54 1.79 7.54 -3.17
C PHE A 54 2.67 6.90 -2.09
N HIS A 55 2.06 6.17 -1.16
CA HIS A 55 2.77 5.49 -0.07
C HIS A 55 3.68 4.36 -0.58
N GLY A 56 3.26 3.68 -1.65
CA GLY A 56 3.94 2.54 -2.22
C GLY A 56 5.35 2.90 -2.68
N HIS A 57 5.55 4.08 -3.26
CA HIS A 57 6.88 4.58 -3.62
C HIS A 57 7.79 4.84 -2.41
N GLY A 58 7.23 5.09 -1.22
CA GLY A 58 7.98 5.22 0.03
C GLY A 58 8.50 3.90 0.60
N HIS A 59 7.98 2.76 0.12
CA HIS A 59 8.43 1.45 0.58
C HIS A 59 9.69 0.99 -0.17
N ASN A 60 10.42 0.02 0.39
CA ASN A 60 11.55 -0.59 -0.32
C ASN A 60 11.12 -1.23 -1.64
N ARG A 61 12.04 -1.34 -2.61
CA ARG A 61 11.75 -1.85 -3.96
C ARG A 61 11.09 -3.24 -3.95
N GLY A 62 11.51 -4.11 -3.03
CA GLY A 62 10.90 -5.43 -2.86
C GLY A 62 9.44 -5.38 -2.44
N CYS A 63 9.02 -4.38 -1.68
CA CYS A 63 7.61 -4.14 -1.39
C CYS A 63 6.89 -3.55 -2.61
N GLN A 64 7.49 -2.58 -3.29
CA GLN A 64 6.89 -1.93 -4.47
C GLN A 64 6.46 -2.96 -5.51
N VAL A 65 7.38 -3.83 -5.95
CA VAL A 65 7.12 -4.83 -7.01
C VAL A 65 6.09 -5.90 -6.64
N ASN A 66 5.70 -6.00 -5.37
CA ASN A 66 4.73 -6.99 -4.88
C ASN A 66 3.40 -6.38 -4.40
N TRP A 67 3.37 -5.09 -4.06
CA TRP A 67 2.22 -4.48 -3.35
C TRP A 67 1.77 -3.14 -3.93
N HIS A 68 2.51 -2.54 -4.86
CA HIS A 68 2.11 -1.28 -5.50
C HIS A 68 1.00 -1.54 -6.53
N PRO A 69 0.01 -0.64 -6.72
CA PRO A 69 -1.15 -0.89 -7.58
C PRO A 69 -0.75 -1.15 -9.04
N LEU A 70 0.31 -0.48 -9.50
CA LEU A 70 0.90 -0.68 -10.83
C LEU A 70 1.22 -2.16 -11.15
N TYR A 71 1.62 -2.95 -10.15
CA TYR A 71 2.03 -4.34 -10.34
C TYR A 71 0.97 -5.35 -9.90
N MET A 72 -0.27 -4.88 -9.67
CA MET A 72 -1.34 -5.69 -9.11
C MET A 72 -2.53 -5.76 -10.07
N GLU A 73 -2.80 -6.97 -10.55
CA GLU A 73 -3.96 -7.24 -11.38
C GLU A 73 -5.26 -6.96 -10.61
N GLY A 74 -6.25 -6.39 -11.30
CA GLY A 74 -7.53 -6.02 -10.71
C GLY A 74 -7.55 -4.64 -10.01
N ALA A 75 -6.39 -3.99 -9.82
CA ALA A 75 -6.34 -2.63 -9.29
C ALA A 75 -6.90 -1.57 -10.26
N GLY A 76 -6.82 -1.84 -11.56
CA GLY A 76 -7.25 -0.89 -12.59
C GLY A 76 -6.39 0.38 -12.58
N LYS A 77 -7.06 1.54 -12.61
CA LYS A 77 -6.43 2.88 -12.53
C LYS A 77 -6.64 3.55 -11.18
N GLU A 78 -7.09 2.80 -10.17
CA GLU A 78 -7.27 3.30 -8.81
C GLU A 78 -5.91 3.52 -8.13
N ASP A 79 -5.75 4.65 -7.44
CA ASP A 79 -4.55 5.00 -6.69
C ASP A 79 -4.61 4.53 -5.22
N PHE A 80 -5.83 4.24 -4.74
CA PHE A 80 -6.15 3.83 -3.37
C PHE A 80 -5.90 4.91 -2.30
N GLU A 81 -5.80 6.19 -2.68
CA GLU A 81 -5.55 7.36 -1.80
C GLU A 81 -6.85 8.03 -1.32
N GLY A 82 -7.97 7.31 -1.40
CA GLY A 82 -9.30 7.82 -1.06
C GLY A 82 -9.43 8.24 0.39
N CYS A 83 -8.77 7.52 1.31
CA CYS A 83 -8.81 7.80 2.74
C CYS A 83 -8.15 9.13 3.08
N GLU A 84 -6.97 9.41 2.50
CA GLU A 84 -6.20 10.64 2.67
C GLU A 84 -6.99 11.86 2.18
N ARG A 85 -7.61 11.72 1.00
CA ARG A 85 -8.50 12.77 0.44
C ARG A 85 -9.70 13.02 1.36
N CYS A 86 -10.32 11.95 1.87
CA CYS A 86 -11.43 12.05 2.81
C CYS A 86 -11.02 12.73 4.13
N PHE A 87 -9.88 12.33 4.71
CA PHE A 87 -9.36 12.95 5.94
C PHE A 87 -9.03 14.42 5.73
N SER A 88 -8.40 14.77 4.60
CA SER A 88 -8.12 16.16 4.24
C SER A 88 -9.39 17.01 4.19
N GLN A 89 -10.44 16.52 3.51
CA GLN A 89 -11.72 17.21 3.43
C GLN A 89 -12.42 17.34 4.80
N SER A 90 -12.29 16.32 5.66
CA SER A 90 -12.91 16.31 6.99
C SER A 90 -12.35 17.40 7.92
N ASN A 91 -11.14 17.91 7.65
CA ASN A 91 -10.58 19.04 8.40
C ASN A 91 -11.44 20.31 8.35
N SER A 92 -12.27 20.47 7.32
CA SER A 92 -13.22 21.59 7.20
C SER A 92 -14.22 21.64 8.36
N LEU A 93 -14.54 20.49 8.98
CA LEU A 93 -15.44 20.41 10.14
C LEU A 93 -14.85 21.05 11.39
N ALA A 94 -13.52 21.16 11.50
CA ALA A 94 -12.87 21.61 12.73
C ALA A 94 -13.27 23.05 13.09
N ALA A 95 -13.34 23.94 12.10
CA ALA A 95 -13.70 25.34 12.34
C ALA A 95 -15.15 25.49 12.81
N GLY A 96 -16.09 24.76 12.20
CA GLY A 96 -17.52 24.83 12.54
C GLY A 96 -17.90 24.10 13.83
N THR A 97 -17.14 23.09 14.26
CA THR A 97 -17.47 22.25 15.42
C THR A 97 -16.65 22.55 16.68
N ARG A 98 -15.75 23.54 16.62
CA ARG A 98 -14.83 23.88 17.71
C ARG A 98 -15.55 24.23 19.01
N LEU A 99 -16.62 25.01 18.92
CA LEU A 99 -17.42 25.47 20.07
C LEU A 99 -18.75 24.71 20.23
N SER A 100 -18.98 23.69 19.40
CA SER A 100 -20.18 22.85 19.46
C SER A 100 -20.14 21.90 20.66
N SER A 101 -21.31 21.57 21.20
CA SER A 101 -21.43 20.44 22.14
C SER A 101 -21.04 19.11 21.47
N SER A 102 -20.76 18.06 22.26
CA SER A 102 -20.43 16.73 21.73
C SER A 102 -21.49 16.25 20.75
N PHE A 103 -22.77 16.38 21.12
CA PHE A 103 -23.91 16.00 20.30
C PHE A 103 -23.91 16.68 18.93
N HIS A 104 -23.78 18.00 18.87
CA HIS A 104 -23.78 18.72 17.59
C HIS A 104 -22.52 18.45 16.77
N ARG A 105 -21.37 18.19 17.41
CA ARG A 105 -20.16 17.77 16.72
C ARG A 105 -20.34 16.40 16.07
N GLU A 106 -20.91 15.45 16.80
CA GLU A 106 -21.21 14.10 16.30
C GLU A 106 -22.18 14.16 15.11
N GLN A 107 -23.25 14.95 15.21
CA GLN A 107 -24.19 15.17 14.09
C GLN A 107 -23.50 15.75 12.85
N ALA A 108 -22.63 16.75 13.02
CA ALA A 108 -21.90 17.35 11.90
C ALA A 108 -20.94 16.35 11.22
N ILE A 109 -20.27 15.51 12.02
CA ILE A 109 -19.41 14.44 11.49
C ILE A 109 -20.24 13.41 10.73
N GLU A 110 -21.36 12.95 11.30
CA GLU A 110 -22.25 11.98 10.65
C GLU A 110 -22.79 12.50 9.32
N GLU A 111 -23.28 13.75 9.30
CA GLU A 111 -23.81 14.38 8.10
C GLU A 111 -22.75 14.53 7.01
N PHE A 112 -21.53 14.93 7.37
CA PHE A 112 -20.41 15.03 6.44
C PHE A 112 -20.10 13.69 5.76
N PHE A 113 -19.98 12.60 6.53
CA PHE A 113 -19.68 11.28 5.97
C PHE A 113 -20.86 10.70 5.19
N ARG A 114 -22.10 10.93 5.63
CA ARG A 114 -23.31 10.52 4.90
C ARG A 114 -23.38 11.19 3.53
N PHE A 115 -23.27 12.52 3.49
CA PHE A 115 -23.28 13.27 2.24
C PHE A 115 -22.12 12.87 1.34
N GLY A 116 -20.92 12.73 1.89
CA GLY A 116 -19.74 12.28 1.14
C GLY A 116 -19.94 10.88 0.54
N ALA A 117 -20.61 9.97 1.22
CA ALA A 117 -20.91 8.64 0.68
C ALA A 117 -21.90 8.70 -0.49
N GLU A 118 -22.94 9.52 -0.41
CA GLU A 118 -23.90 9.74 -1.49
C GLU A 118 -23.23 10.36 -2.72
N ASP A 119 -22.46 11.42 -2.52
CA ASP A 119 -21.71 12.12 -3.58
C ASP A 119 -20.73 11.17 -4.27
N LYS A 120 -19.96 10.38 -3.51
CA LYS A 120 -19.05 9.37 -4.06
C LYS A 120 -19.76 8.28 -4.83
N HIS A 121 -20.94 7.86 -4.38
CA HIS A 121 -21.72 6.87 -5.09
C HIS A 121 -22.19 7.41 -6.45
N LEU A 122 -22.68 8.65 -6.51
CA LEU A 122 -23.07 9.31 -7.75
C LEU A 122 -21.89 9.50 -8.70
N ASP A 123 -20.73 9.88 -8.18
CA ASP A 123 -19.50 10.08 -8.96
C ASP A 123 -18.87 8.79 -9.49
N SER A 124 -19.21 7.63 -8.92
CA SER A 124 -18.57 6.35 -9.25
C SER A 124 -18.67 5.99 -10.73
N GLY A 125 -19.82 6.27 -11.37
CA GLY A 125 -20.01 6.02 -12.80
C GLY A 125 -19.10 6.87 -13.67
N THR A 126 -18.99 8.17 -13.35
CA THR A 126 -18.09 9.11 -14.04
C THR A 126 -16.62 8.73 -13.84
N PHE A 127 -16.25 8.33 -12.63
CA PHE A 127 -14.91 7.85 -12.30
C PHE A 127 -14.52 6.63 -13.14
N ILE A 128 -15.39 5.61 -13.21
CA ILE A 128 -15.16 4.41 -14.03
C ILE A 128 -15.07 4.77 -15.51
N TYR A 129 -15.96 5.62 -16.02
CA TYR A 129 -15.96 6.04 -17.42
C TYR A 129 -14.67 6.79 -17.80
N HIS A 130 -14.21 7.73 -16.98
CA HIS A 130 -12.96 8.45 -17.24
C HIS A 130 -11.75 7.52 -17.20
N ASN A 131 -11.67 6.63 -16.21
CA ASN A 131 -10.58 5.65 -16.12
C ASN A 131 -10.56 4.70 -17.32
N TYR A 132 -11.74 4.26 -17.79
CA TYR A 132 -11.84 3.45 -18.99
C TYR A 132 -11.33 4.18 -20.23
N ARG A 133 -11.76 5.44 -20.45
CA ARG A 133 -11.28 6.25 -21.57
C ARG A 133 -9.79 6.51 -21.51
N GLN A 134 -9.27 6.79 -20.31
CA GLN A 134 -7.83 6.97 -20.10
C GLN A 134 -7.07 5.68 -20.44
N ALA A 135 -7.56 4.52 -20.02
CA ALA A 135 -6.95 3.23 -20.36
C ALA A 135 -6.91 2.99 -21.87
N LEU A 136 -7.99 3.31 -22.60
CA LEU A 136 -8.02 3.22 -24.07
C LEU A 136 -6.98 4.14 -24.73
N SER A 137 -6.85 5.38 -24.25
CA SER A 137 -5.84 6.32 -24.76
C SER A 137 -4.44 5.79 -24.52
N ILE A 138 -4.13 5.33 -23.32
CA ILE A 138 -2.82 4.74 -22.98
C ILE A 138 -2.51 3.55 -23.89
N ILE A 139 -3.46 2.63 -24.10
CA ILE A 139 -3.24 1.48 -24.97
C ILE A 139 -2.96 1.93 -26.42
N SER A 140 -3.70 2.92 -26.91
CA SER A 140 -3.51 3.46 -28.25
C SER A 140 -2.18 4.18 -28.40
N ASP A 141 -1.88 5.10 -27.48
CA ASP A 141 -0.78 6.05 -27.61
C ASP A 141 0.54 5.41 -27.17
N ASP A 142 0.55 4.78 -25.99
CA ASP A 142 1.77 4.18 -25.41
C ASP A 142 2.08 2.81 -26.01
N GLY A 143 1.10 2.13 -26.62
CA GLY A 143 1.33 0.86 -27.32
C GLY A 143 2.34 1.00 -28.45
N HIS A 144 2.23 2.07 -29.25
CA HIS A 144 3.19 2.37 -30.31
C HIS A 144 4.59 2.70 -29.78
N VAL A 145 4.65 3.42 -28.65
CA VAL A 145 5.92 3.73 -27.98
C VAL A 145 6.57 2.46 -27.45
N LEU A 146 5.79 1.56 -26.85
CA LEU A 146 6.27 0.29 -26.35
C LEU A 146 6.79 -0.60 -27.49
N ASP A 147 6.11 -0.66 -28.63
CA ASP A 147 6.55 -1.44 -29.79
C ASP A 147 7.88 -0.91 -30.38
N ALA A 148 8.03 0.42 -30.44
CA ALA A 148 9.27 1.05 -30.88
C ALA A 148 10.43 0.71 -29.93
N LEU A 149 10.22 0.83 -28.62
CA LEU A 149 11.22 0.49 -27.60
C LEU A 149 11.55 -1.01 -27.59
N ALA A 150 10.55 -1.88 -27.75
CA ALA A 150 10.72 -3.32 -27.86
C ALA A 150 11.61 -3.69 -29.05
N THR A 151 11.39 -3.02 -30.19
CA THR A 151 12.22 -3.20 -31.40
C THR A 151 13.65 -2.71 -31.18
N GLU A 152 13.82 -1.51 -30.60
CA GLU A 152 15.13 -0.92 -30.33
C GLU A 152 15.96 -1.78 -29.36
N LEU A 153 15.34 -2.21 -28.27
CA LEU A 153 15.98 -3.00 -27.22
C LEU A 153 16.07 -4.49 -27.56
N ARG A 154 15.43 -4.94 -28.65
CA ARG A 154 15.34 -6.34 -29.08
C ARG A 154 14.74 -7.25 -28.00
N VAL A 155 13.70 -6.75 -27.34
CA VAL A 155 12.97 -7.44 -26.26
C VAL A 155 11.55 -7.69 -26.75
N ALA A 156 11.06 -8.92 -26.60
CA ALA A 156 9.65 -9.19 -26.87
C ALA A 156 8.79 -8.67 -25.70
N THR A 157 7.66 -8.03 -26.00
CA THR A 157 6.74 -7.50 -24.97
C THR A 157 6.21 -8.60 -24.04
N THR A 158 6.14 -9.84 -24.51
CA THR A 158 5.80 -11.03 -23.72
C THR A 158 6.84 -11.40 -22.66
N GLU A 159 8.07 -10.87 -22.75
CA GLU A 159 9.14 -11.13 -21.78
C GLU A 159 9.09 -10.19 -20.57
N LEU A 160 8.33 -9.09 -20.64
CA LEU A 160 8.32 -8.05 -19.61
C LEU A 160 7.84 -8.56 -18.25
N ASP A 161 6.81 -9.42 -18.24
CA ASP A 161 6.35 -10.09 -17.01
C ASP A 161 7.44 -11.00 -16.42
N GLY A 162 8.24 -11.61 -17.29
CA GLY A 162 9.42 -12.38 -16.91
C GLY A 162 10.46 -11.52 -16.20
N TYR A 163 10.72 -10.31 -16.68
CA TYR A 163 11.65 -9.38 -16.04
C TYR A 163 11.18 -8.94 -14.65
N LEU A 164 9.88 -8.67 -14.49
CA LEU A 164 9.30 -8.36 -13.18
C LEU A 164 9.47 -9.54 -12.21
N GLN A 165 9.27 -10.77 -12.69
CA GLN A 165 9.48 -11.97 -11.88
C GLN A 165 10.95 -12.17 -11.50
N GLN A 166 11.88 -11.97 -12.43
CA GLN A 166 13.32 -12.01 -12.16
C GLN A 166 13.73 -10.95 -11.12
N GLU A 167 13.18 -9.73 -11.21
CA GLU A 167 13.42 -8.69 -10.22
C GLU A 167 12.92 -9.10 -8.83
N ARG A 168 11.71 -9.68 -8.74
CA ARG A 168 11.16 -10.20 -7.48
C ARG A 168 12.05 -11.28 -6.86
N GLU A 169 12.57 -12.19 -7.67
CA GLU A 169 13.48 -13.26 -7.24
C GLU A 169 14.84 -12.72 -6.79
N TYR A 170 15.42 -11.81 -7.57
CA TYR A 170 16.65 -11.12 -7.22
C TYR A 170 16.52 -10.41 -5.87
N LEU A 171 15.49 -9.60 -5.68
CA LEU A 171 15.25 -8.88 -4.43
C LEU A 171 14.97 -9.82 -3.25
N ARG A 172 14.33 -10.97 -3.50
CA ARG A 172 14.12 -12.00 -2.46
C ARG A 172 15.44 -12.64 -2.05
N SER A 173 16.34 -12.93 -2.99
CA SER A 173 17.67 -13.50 -2.70
C SER A 173 18.54 -12.57 -1.85
N ARG A 174 18.32 -11.25 -1.96
CA ARG A 174 19.03 -10.20 -1.22
C ARG A 174 18.45 -9.89 0.16
N LYS A 175 17.35 -10.54 0.59
CA LYS A 175 16.77 -10.30 1.93
C LYS A 175 17.66 -10.77 3.07
N ALA A 176 18.53 -11.75 2.83
CA ALA A 176 19.56 -12.12 3.77
C ALA A 176 20.78 -11.23 3.52
N GLU A 177 21.24 -10.53 4.57
CA GLU A 177 22.55 -9.88 4.53
C GLU A 177 23.63 -10.92 4.22
N SER A 178 24.67 -10.53 3.47
CA SER A 178 25.78 -11.45 3.29
C SER A 178 26.43 -11.72 4.65
N PRO A 179 26.88 -12.96 4.93
CA PRO A 179 27.55 -13.28 6.19
C PRO A 179 28.71 -12.33 6.52
N ASP A 180 29.40 -11.82 5.49
CA ASP A 180 30.49 -10.86 5.64
C ASP A 180 30.03 -9.48 6.12
N VAL A 181 28.88 -8.99 5.65
CA VAL A 181 28.31 -7.72 6.09
C VAL A 181 27.83 -7.85 7.54
N SER A 182 27.11 -8.93 7.87
CA SER A 182 26.68 -9.18 9.24
C SER A 182 27.88 -9.33 10.19
N ARG A 183 28.95 -10.04 9.78
CA ARG A 183 30.19 -10.15 10.58
C ARG A 183 30.87 -8.80 10.79
N LYS A 184 30.89 -7.91 9.78
CA LYS A 184 31.43 -6.54 9.93
C LYS A 184 30.59 -5.70 10.90
N LEU A 185 29.27 -5.79 10.82
CA LEU A 185 28.36 -5.10 11.74
C LEU A 185 28.51 -5.62 13.18
N ASP A 186 28.63 -6.94 13.36
CA ASP A 186 28.89 -7.58 14.65
C ASP A 186 30.22 -7.10 15.23
N TYR A 187 31.28 -7.05 14.41
CA TYR A 187 32.59 -6.54 14.82
C TYR A 187 32.52 -5.07 15.24
N LEU A 188 31.88 -4.20 14.45
CA LEU A 188 31.71 -2.79 14.80
C LEU A 188 30.90 -2.60 16.09
N THR A 189 29.86 -3.41 16.29
CA THR A 189 29.06 -3.42 17.52
C THR A 189 29.90 -3.85 18.72
N ALA A 190 30.74 -4.88 18.57
CA ALA A 190 31.67 -5.33 19.60
C ALA A 190 32.72 -4.26 19.93
N LEU A 191 33.25 -3.57 18.92
CA LEU A 191 34.23 -2.49 19.09
C LEU A 191 33.63 -1.33 19.90
N ARG A 192 32.39 -0.94 19.58
CA ARG A 192 31.69 0.13 20.31
C ARG A 192 31.44 -0.25 21.77
N ARG A 193 31.02 -1.49 22.03
CA ARG A 193 30.88 -2.01 23.41
C ARG A 193 32.20 -1.97 24.19
N LEU A 194 33.32 -2.25 23.53
CA LEU A 194 34.64 -2.17 24.15
C LEU A 194 35.01 -0.71 24.48
N GLU A 195 34.76 0.23 23.59
CA GLU A 195 35.00 1.66 23.84
C GLU A 195 34.14 2.19 24.99
N ASP A 196 32.84 1.86 25.00
CA ASP A 196 31.92 2.24 26.07
C ASP A 196 32.41 1.70 27.43
N ALA A 197 32.80 0.42 27.48
CA ALA A 197 33.32 -0.20 28.70
C ALA A 197 34.64 0.44 29.18
N ARG A 198 35.54 0.81 28.25
CA ARG A 198 36.79 1.53 28.58
C ARG A 198 36.51 2.92 29.14
N CYS A 199 35.51 3.62 28.60
CA CYS A 199 35.12 4.94 29.07
C CYS A 199 34.59 4.87 30.51
N VAL A 200 33.72 3.89 30.80
CA VAL A 200 33.21 3.64 32.15
C VAL A 200 34.35 3.27 33.12
N PHE A 201 35.29 2.43 32.69
CA PHE A 201 36.44 2.05 33.52
C PHE A 201 37.33 3.26 33.86
N MET A 202 37.60 4.14 32.90
CA MET A 202 38.39 5.37 33.11
C MET A 202 37.68 6.40 33.99
N GLN A 203 36.35 6.42 34.03
CA GLN A 203 35.58 7.32 34.91
C GLN A 203 35.45 6.78 36.35
N ALA A 204 35.62 5.47 36.54
CA ALA A 204 35.56 4.80 37.83
C ALA A 204 36.93 4.65 38.52
N SER A 205 38.02 5.03 37.83
CA SER A 205 39.40 5.02 38.32
C SER A 205 39.85 6.43 38.70
#